data_AF-A0A1J1GW38-F1
#
_entry.id   AF-A0A1J1GW38-F1
#
_cell.length_a   1.000
_cell.length_b   1.000
_cell.length_c   1.000
_cell.angle_alpha   90.00
_cell.angle_beta   90.00
_cell.angle_gamma   90.00
#
_symmetry.space_group_name_H-M   'P 1'
#
loop_
_entity.id
_entity.type
_entity.pdbx_description
1 polymer ?
#
loop_
_entity_poly.entity_id
_entity_poly.type
_entity_poly.pdbx_seq_one_letter_code
_entity_poly.pdbx_strand_id
1 'polypeptide(L)'
;MRIINFFFKSNISNCEEKGKNSPFHDINRTNNDSVIDVIKKIPINPFIDSNENLNKYKYDVEKKNIERFTGLKVYEEEDEKDHKKKQPIDYPFPISKNLVFQKNKVNKTDDRININYSNIVSDLYPEEGYKSPNRNKHFSSEWEILLAHNHGLYDFKNPDNNVIVNKDMYSLNTENDIRNKLNLYIERINVDNPNDACKYLAIEEYKCLLTHSFHMNPILSNQKCVKWFNEYMQCKWDEHKLNYGYNYIENRRNKKSKAYIAAPDYQYS
;
A
#
# COMPACT_ATOMS: atom_id res chain seq x y z
N MET A 1 37.41 -35.14 -40.72
CA MET A 1 37.89 -34.04 -39.86
C MET A 1 36.96 -33.95 -38.66
N ARG A 2 37.52 -33.78 -37.45
CA ARG A 2 37.04 -34.34 -36.18
C ARG A 2 35.65 -33.85 -35.74
N ILE A 3 34.74 -34.81 -35.57
CA ILE A 3 33.56 -34.78 -34.71
C ILE A 3 34.06 -35.13 -33.30
N ILE A 4 33.75 -34.29 -32.30
CA ILE A 4 34.05 -34.58 -30.90
C ILE A 4 32.73 -34.85 -30.19
N ASN A 5 32.44 -36.13 -30.00
CA ASN A 5 31.41 -36.65 -29.10
C ASN A 5 31.93 -36.55 -27.66
N PHE A 6 31.24 -35.82 -26.79
CA PHE A 6 31.38 -35.98 -25.34
C PHE A 6 30.19 -36.75 -24.80
N PHE A 7 30.38 -38.07 -24.70
CA PHE A 7 29.60 -38.93 -23.80
C PHE A 7 30.04 -38.66 -22.36
N PHE A 8 29.13 -38.23 -21.50
CA PHE A 8 29.27 -38.46 -20.06
C PHE A 8 28.12 -39.33 -19.57
N LYS A 9 28.53 -40.48 -19.02
CA LYS A 9 27.73 -41.61 -18.58
C LYS A 9 26.82 -41.21 -17.42
N SER A 10 25.56 -41.62 -17.52
CA SER A 10 24.64 -41.79 -16.40
C SER A 10 25.14 -42.91 -15.49
N ASN A 11 25.51 -42.59 -14.26
CA ASN A 11 25.65 -43.58 -13.20
C ASN A 11 24.34 -43.62 -12.39
N ILE A 12 23.52 -44.62 -12.70
CA ILE A 12 22.45 -45.12 -11.85
C ILE A 12 23.11 -46.00 -10.79
N SER A 13 22.88 -45.70 -9.51
CA SER A 13 23.08 -46.63 -8.42
C SER A 13 21.83 -46.63 -7.53
N ASN A 14 21.01 -47.66 -7.68
CA ASN A 14 20.04 -48.08 -6.66
C ASN A 14 20.79 -48.85 -5.58
N CYS A 15 20.59 -48.51 -4.31
CA CYS A 15 20.70 -49.43 -3.16
C CYS A 15 19.83 -48.91 -2.00
N GLU A 16 18.67 -49.54 -1.87
CA GLU A 16 17.88 -49.93 -0.70
C GLU A 16 17.92 -49.18 0.66
N GLU A 17 16.68 -48.94 1.11
CA GLU A 17 16.12 -48.80 2.45
C GLU A 17 17.01 -49.10 3.68
N LYS A 18 17.15 -48.09 4.56
CA LYS A 18 17.06 -48.29 6.02
C LYS A 18 16.28 -47.14 6.66
N GLY A 19 15.30 -47.50 7.47
CA GLY A 19 14.31 -46.61 8.04
C GLY A 19 14.80 -45.70 9.18
N LYS A 20 13.96 -44.68 9.40
CA LYS A 20 13.73 -43.89 10.62
C LYS A 20 14.97 -43.51 11.44
N ASN A 21 15.41 -42.26 11.26
CA ASN A 21 15.78 -41.39 12.37
C ASN A 21 15.34 -39.95 12.04
N SER A 22 14.53 -39.39 12.93
CA SER A 22 14.04 -38.01 12.94
C SER A 22 15.16 -36.99 12.83
N PRO A 23 15.02 -35.89 12.05
CA PRO A 23 16.03 -34.85 11.94
C PRO A 23 15.90 -33.89 13.13
N PHE A 24 16.17 -34.39 14.33
CA PHE A 24 16.37 -33.58 15.53
C PHE A 24 17.55 -34.17 16.29
N HIS A 25 18.74 -34.09 15.72
CA HIS A 25 19.98 -34.07 16.49
C HIS A 25 21.11 -33.63 15.55
N ASP A 26 21.31 -32.31 15.51
CA ASP A 26 22.61 -31.66 15.30
C ASP A 26 22.43 -30.17 15.61
N ILE A 27 22.28 -29.84 16.90
CA ILE A 27 22.32 -28.46 17.38
C ILE A 27 23.79 -28.13 17.63
N ASN A 28 24.51 -27.78 16.57
CA ASN A 28 25.69 -26.93 16.69
C ASN A 28 25.20 -25.52 17.04
N ARG A 29 25.70 -24.98 18.16
CA ARG A 29 25.34 -23.67 18.73
C ARG A 29 25.36 -22.54 17.68
N THR A 30 24.21 -22.22 17.13
CA THR A 30 23.96 -20.97 16.40
C THR A 30 23.02 -20.12 17.26
N ASN A 31 23.59 -19.13 17.95
CA ASN A 31 22.94 -17.99 18.61
C ASN A 31 21.62 -18.28 19.35
N ASN A 32 21.71 -18.81 20.57
CA ASN A 32 20.57 -19.00 21.48
C ASN A 32 19.72 -17.73 21.69
N ASP A 33 20.30 -16.54 21.54
CA ASP A 33 19.59 -15.26 21.72
C ASP A 33 18.62 -14.93 20.58
N SER A 34 18.81 -15.49 19.38
CA SER A 34 17.97 -15.20 18.21
C SER A 34 16.60 -15.90 18.23
N VAL A 35 16.40 -16.83 19.15
CA VAL A 35 15.21 -17.70 19.26
C VAL A 35 14.58 -17.57 20.65
N ILE A 36 14.90 -16.49 21.37
CA ILE A 36 14.48 -16.29 22.77
C ILE A 36 12.96 -16.29 22.92
N ASP A 37 12.23 -15.81 21.91
CA ASP A 37 10.78 -15.80 21.89
C ASP A 37 10.20 -17.21 21.84
N VAL A 38 10.81 -18.12 21.09
CA VAL A 38 10.38 -19.54 21.06
C VAL A 38 10.74 -20.23 22.36
N ILE A 39 11.95 -20.00 22.89
CA ILE A 39 12.41 -20.61 24.15
C ILE A 39 11.56 -20.15 25.34
N LYS A 40 11.20 -18.85 25.40
CA LYS A 40 10.37 -18.26 26.46
C LYS A 40 8.86 -18.31 26.14
N LYS A 41 8.47 -18.93 25.04
CA LYS A 41 7.08 -19.04 24.56
C LYS A 41 6.38 -17.67 24.47
N ILE A 42 7.08 -16.63 24.00
CA ILE A 42 6.54 -15.28 23.82
C ILE A 42 5.95 -15.19 22.41
N PRO A 43 4.61 -15.09 22.25
CA PRO A 43 3.99 -14.97 20.94
C PRO A 43 4.22 -13.56 20.37
N ILE A 44 4.78 -13.50 19.16
CA ILE A 44 4.99 -12.23 18.42
C ILE A 44 3.65 -11.62 18.00
N ASN A 45 2.65 -12.45 17.71
CA ASN A 45 1.30 -12.02 17.37
C ASN A 45 0.26 -13.04 17.86
N PRO A 46 -1.04 -12.70 17.86
CA PRO A 46 -2.08 -13.61 18.32
C PRO A 46 -2.15 -14.90 17.49
N PHE A 47 -1.90 -14.86 16.18
CA PHE A 47 -1.94 -16.06 15.33
C PHE A 47 -0.94 -17.13 15.76
N ILE A 48 0.27 -16.73 16.16
CA ILE A 48 1.29 -17.63 16.70
C ILE A 48 0.84 -18.16 18.07
N ASP A 49 0.27 -17.32 18.92
CA ASP A 49 -0.28 -17.74 20.23
C ASP A 49 -1.33 -18.85 20.08
N SER A 50 -2.24 -18.69 19.12
CA SER A 50 -3.30 -19.66 18.82
C SER A 50 -2.78 -20.93 18.14
N ASN A 51 -1.81 -20.83 17.21
CA ASN A 51 -1.27 -22.00 16.52
C ASN A 51 -0.41 -22.89 17.44
N GLU A 52 0.36 -22.26 18.33
CA GLU A 52 1.27 -22.93 19.26
C GLU A 52 0.61 -23.21 20.64
N ASN A 53 -0.68 -22.88 20.80
CA ASN A 53 -1.46 -23.06 22.04
C ASN A 53 -0.78 -22.46 23.29
N LEU A 54 -0.22 -21.25 23.15
CA LEU A 54 0.52 -20.57 24.22
C LEU A 54 -0.38 -19.86 25.23
N ASN A 55 -1.63 -19.54 24.84
CA ASN A 55 -2.70 -18.97 25.67
C ASN A 55 -2.26 -17.70 26.45
N LYS A 56 -1.45 -16.84 25.84
CA LYS A 56 -0.99 -15.58 26.46
C LYS A 56 -1.85 -14.39 26.08
N TYR A 57 -2.57 -14.42 24.96
CA TYR A 57 -3.56 -13.40 24.63
C TYR A 57 -4.88 -13.72 25.34
N LYS A 58 -5.41 -12.75 26.11
CA LYS A 58 -6.69 -12.91 26.84
C LYS A 58 -7.89 -13.08 25.91
N TYR A 59 -7.82 -12.44 24.75
CA TYR A 59 -8.87 -12.47 23.74
C TYR A 59 -8.48 -13.45 22.64
N ASP A 60 -9.45 -14.24 22.18
CA ASP A 60 -9.27 -15.18 21.07
C ASP A 60 -8.94 -14.47 19.75
N VAL A 61 -8.42 -15.25 18.80
CA VAL A 61 -7.96 -14.75 17.50
C VAL A 61 -9.02 -14.99 16.44
N GLU A 62 -9.47 -13.91 15.79
CA GLU A 62 -10.28 -14.01 14.59
C GLU A 62 -9.42 -14.56 13.43
N LYS A 63 -9.71 -15.78 12.99
CA LYS A 63 -9.08 -16.37 11.81
C LYS A 63 -9.64 -15.71 10.55
N LYS A 64 -8.79 -14.98 9.82
CA LYS A 64 -9.14 -14.39 8.52
C LYS A 64 -9.00 -15.43 7.40
N ASN A 65 -9.86 -15.35 6.39
CA ASN A 65 -9.72 -16.16 5.16
C ASN A 65 -8.48 -15.72 4.37
N ILE A 66 -7.93 -16.62 3.55
CA ILE A 66 -6.74 -16.34 2.74
C ILE A 66 -6.91 -15.14 1.79
N GLU A 67 -8.14 -14.92 1.32
CA GLU A 67 -8.55 -13.79 0.46
C GLU A 67 -8.40 -12.43 1.15
N ARG A 68 -8.33 -12.38 2.48
CA ARG A 68 -8.07 -11.16 3.26
C ARG A 68 -6.58 -10.89 3.47
N PHE A 69 -5.72 -11.88 3.24
CA PHE A 69 -4.27 -11.70 3.38
C PHE A 69 -3.61 -11.41 2.03
N THR A 70 -4.12 -12.01 0.96
CA THR A 70 -3.52 -11.90 -0.37
C THR A 70 -4.55 -12.13 -1.47
N GLY A 71 -4.29 -11.55 -2.64
CA GLY A 71 -5.14 -11.76 -3.82
C GLY A 71 -4.85 -10.75 -4.92
N LEU A 72 -5.53 -10.93 -6.05
CA LEU A 72 -5.52 -9.96 -7.14
C LEU A 72 -6.34 -8.72 -6.77
N LYS A 73 -5.92 -7.59 -7.35
CA LYS A 73 -6.70 -6.36 -7.34
C LYS A 73 -7.89 -6.49 -8.29
N VAL A 74 -8.99 -5.83 -7.94
CA VAL A 74 -10.21 -5.77 -8.76
C VAL A 74 -10.44 -4.37 -9.30
N TYR A 75 -11.27 -4.26 -10.34
CA TYR A 75 -11.85 -2.98 -10.72
C TYR A 75 -12.84 -2.53 -9.64
N GLU A 76 -12.50 -1.42 -8.98
CA GLU A 76 -13.23 -0.88 -7.84
C GLU A 76 -14.19 0.25 -8.22
N GLU A 77 -14.29 0.60 -9.51
CA GLU A 77 -14.96 1.81 -9.97
C GLU A 77 -16.37 1.98 -9.37
N GLU A 78 -16.62 3.21 -8.90
CA GLU A 78 -17.90 3.60 -8.33
C GLU A 78 -19.01 3.58 -9.37
N ASP A 79 -18.67 3.82 -10.64
CA ASP A 79 -19.63 3.82 -11.73
C ASP A 79 -20.28 2.44 -11.83
N GLU A 80 -21.56 2.37 -11.47
CA GLU A 80 -22.33 1.12 -11.50
C GLU A 80 -22.46 0.55 -12.91
N LYS A 81 -22.11 1.35 -13.92
CA LYS A 81 -22.16 1.00 -15.33
C LYS A 81 -20.92 0.26 -15.84
N ASP A 82 -19.83 0.17 -15.06
CA ASP A 82 -18.67 -0.62 -15.49
C ASP A 82 -18.98 -2.13 -15.40
N HIS A 83 -19.01 -2.78 -16.56
CA HIS A 83 -19.19 -4.22 -16.67
C HIS A 83 -18.08 -5.03 -16.02
N LYS A 84 -16.89 -4.44 -15.82
CA LYS A 84 -15.74 -5.09 -15.17
C LYS A 84 -15.71 -4.91 -13.65
N LYS A 85 -16.70 -4.23 -13.06
CA LYS A 85 -16.77 -4.02 -11.60
C LYS A 85 -16.65 -5.32 -10.81
N LYS A 86 -15.80 -5.32 -9.78
CA LYS A 86 -15.43 -6.49 -8.95
C LYS A 86 -14.77 -7.65 -9.71
N GLN A 87 -14.46 -7.49 -11.00
CA GLN A 87 -13.67 -8.47 -11.73
C GLN A 87 -12.17 -8.21 -11.46
N PRO A 88 -11.33 -9.26 -11.46
CA PRO A 88 -9.89 -9.10 -11.36
C PRO A 88 -9.34 -8.25 -12.50
N ILE A 89 -8.34 -7.43 -12.20
CA ILE A 89 -7.67 -6.62 -13.23
C ILE A 89 -7.07 -7.54 -14.30
N ASP A 90 -7.30 -7.17 -15.56
CA ASP A 90 -6.71 -7.84 -16.70
C ASP A 90 -5.26 -7.37 -16.89
N TYR A 91 -4.38 -8.34 -17.15
CA TYR A 91 -2.99 -8.07 -17.46
C TYR A 91 -2.60 -8.67 -18.82
N PRO A 92 -1.55 -8.16 -19.49
CA PRO A 92 -1.08 -8.69 -20.77
C PRO A 92 -0.59 -10.14 -20.73
N PHE A 93 -0.24 -10.65 -19.54
CA PHE A 93 0.27 -12.00 -19.31
C PHE A 93 -0.70 -12.80 -18.41
N PRO A 94 -0.68 -14.15 -18.51
CA PRO A 94 -1.60 -14.99 -17.78
C PRO A 94 -1.33 -14.96 -16.27
N ILE A 95 -2.31 -14.50 -15.48
CA ILE A 95 -2.29 -14.59 -14.02
C ILE A 95 -3.46 -15.45 -13.55
N SER A 96 -3.23 -16.26 -12.51
CA SER A 96 -4.30 -17.04 -11.87
C SER A 96 -5.34 -16.11 -11.26
N LYS A 97 -6.55 -16.12 -11.83
CA LYS A 97 -7.70 -15.32 -11.38
C LYS A 97 -8.46 -15.93 -10.19
N ASN A 98 -7.96 -17.03 -9.64
CA ASN A 98 -8.67 -17.83 -8.64
C ASN A 98 -8.69 -17.19 -7.24
N LEU A 99 -7.75 -16.28 -6.95
CA LEU A 99 -7.64 -15.65 -5.65
C LEU A 99 -7.72 -14.13 -5.79
N VAL A 100 -8.82 -13.57 -5.31
CA VAL A 100 -9.13 -12.14 -5.36
C VAL A 100 -9.09 -11.58 -3.95
N PHE A 101 -8.49 -10.42 -3.77
CA PHE A 101 -8.45 -9.79 -2.46
C PHE A 101 -9.84 -9.28 -2.07
N GLN A 102 -10.33 -9.69 -0.91
CA GLN A 102 -11.63 -9.26 -0.39
C GLN A 102 -11.44 -8.24 0.72
N LYS A 103 -11.88 -7.00 0.45
CA LYS A 103 -11.94 -5.95 1.47
C LYS A 103 -12.91 -6.32 2.57
N ASN A 104 -12.51 -6.10 3.82
CA ASN A 104 -13.40 -6.33 4.94
C ASN A 104 -14.42 -5.18 5.06
N LYS A 105 -15.70 -5.54 5.12
CA LYS A 105 -16.79 -4.60 5.43
C LYS A 105 -17.08 -4.71 6.92
N VAL A 106 -16.31 -4.01 7.72
CA VAL A 106 -16.55 -3.97 9.17
C VAL A 106 -17.85 -3.21 9.42
N ASN A 107 -18.83 -3.87 10.04
CA ASN A 107 -20.03 -3.19 10.49
C ASN A 107 -19.68 -2.36 11.72
N LYS A 108 -20.26 -1.16 11.87
CA LYS A 108 -19.96 -0.25 13.01
C LYS A 108 -20.26 -0.86 14.39
N THR A 109 -20.98 -1.99 14.43
CA THR A 109 -21.40 -2.72 15.64
C THR A 109 -20.39 -3.77 16.11
N ASP A 110 -19.37 -4.08 15.32
CA ASP A 110 -18.40 -5.13 15.65
C ASP A 110 -17.23 -4.54 16.45
N ASP A 111 -16.96 -5.10 17.63
CA ASP A 111 -15.89 -4.62 18.52
C ASP A 111 -14.51 -4.92 17.93
N ARG A 112 -13.79 -3.87 17.55
CA ARG A 112 -12.42 -3.97 17.07
C ARG A 112 -11.44 -3.60 18.18
N ILE A 113 -10.87 -4.61 18.83
CA ILE A 113 -9.92 -4.42 19.95
C ILE A 113 -8.67 -3.66 19.51
N ASN A 114 -8.11 -3.99 18.34
CA ASN A 114 -6.93 -3.31 17.79
C ASN A 114 -7.33 -2.31 16.69
N ILE A 115 -7.27 -1.02 17.03
CA ILE A 115 -7.56 0.11 16.13
C ILE A 115 -6.30 0.77 15.56
N ASN A 116 -5.13 0.14 15.73
CA ASN A 116 -3.89 0.67 15.15
C ASN A 116 -3.93 0.60 13.63
N TYR A 117 -3.12 1.45 13.00
CA TYR A 117 -3.02 1.53 11.54
C TYR A 117 -2.82 0.16 10.90
N SER A 118 -1.88 -0.65 11.43
CA SER A 118 -1.56 -1.99 10.91
C SER A 118 -2.78 -2.89 10.76
N ASN A 119 -3.67 -2.92 11.76
CA ASN A 119 -4.87 -3.74 11.66
C ASN A 119 -5.89 -3.12 10.70
N ILE A 120 -6.16 -1.81 10.80
CA ILE A 120 -7.15 -1.11 9.97
C ILE A 120 -6.82 -1.20 8.48
N VAL A 121 -5.56 -0.98 8.14
CA VAL A 121 -5.12 -0.95 6.76
C VAL A 121 -5.21 -2.34 6.10
N SER A 122 -5.03 -3.42 6.88
CA SER A 122 -5.14 -4.81 6.40
C SER A 122 -6.54 -5.19 5.89
N ASP A 123 -7.58 -4.44 6.29
CA ASP A 123 -8.93 -4.62 5.77
C ASP A 123 -9.12 -4.05 4.37
N LEU A 124 -8.30 -3.06 4.01
CA LEU A 124 -8.40 -2.30 2.76
C LEU A 124 -7.40 -2.78 1.72
N TYR A 125 -6.23 -3.23 2.17
CA TYR A 125 -5.11 -3.62 1.33
C TYR A 125 -4.39 -4.85 1.92
N PRO A 126 -3.88 -5.76 1.07
CA PRO A 126 -3.02 -6.85 1.54
C PRO A 126 -1.67 -6.31 2.04
N GLU A 127 -1.22 -6.78 3.21
CA GLU A 127 0.03 -6.30 3.84
C GLU A 127 1.27 -6.54 2.97
N GLU A 128 1.36 -7.71 2.33
CA GLU A 128 2.46 -8.05 1.41
C GLU A 128 2.26 -7.50 -0.01
N GLY A 129 1.14 -6.81 -0.27
CA GLY A 129 0.77 -6.35 -1.60
C GLY A 129 -0.13 -7.29 -2.37
N TYR A 130 -0.70 -6.75 -3.46
CA TYR A 130 -1.51 -7.54 -4.37
C TYR A 130 -0.64 -8.56 -5.11
N LYS A 131 -1.23 -9.71 -5.45
CA LYS A 131 -0.61 -10.64 -6.40
C LYS A 131 -0.51 -9.94 -7.74
N SER A 132 0.70 -9.54 -8.10
CA SER A 132 0.98 -8.78 -9.30
C SER A 132 1.92 -9.57 -10.22
N PRO A 133 2.11 -9.10 -11.46
CA PRO A 133 3.04 -9.70 -12.40
C PRO A 133 4.43 -9.77 -11.78
N ASN A 134 5.11 -10.89 -11.98
CA ASN A 134 6.47 -11.12 -11.52
C ASN A 134 7.39 -11.29 -12.72
N ARG A 135 8.46 -10.48 -12.78
CA ARG A 135 9.55 -10.54 -13.76
C ARG A 135 9.93 -11.97 -14.14
N ASN A 136 10.20 -12.82 -13.15
CA ASN A 136 10.76 -14.15 -13.39
C ASN A 136 9.71 -15.20 -13.79
N LYS A 137 8.42 -14.89 -13.60
CA LYS A 137 7.33 -15.85 -13.80
C LYS A 137 6.47 -15.54 -15.02
N HIS A 138 6.35 -14.27 -15.39
CA HIS A 138 5.38 -13.81 -16.39
C HIS A 138 6.02 -13.17 -17.62
N PHE A 139 7.31 -12.86 -17.57
CA PHE A 139 8.04 -12.30 -18.71
C PHE A 139 9.09 -13.30 -19.17
N SER A 140 9.07 -13.62 -20.46
CA SER A 140 10.02 -14.54 -21.07
C SER A 140 11.27 -13.81 -21.55
N SER A 141 11.16 -12.50 -21.81
CA SER A 141 12.23 -11.67 -22.36
C SER A 141 12.23 -10.26 -21.77
N GLU A 142 13.40 -9.62 -21.73
CA GLU A 142 13.54 -8.27 -21.15
C GLU A 142 12.81 -7.18 -21.95
N TRP A 143 12.70 -7.36 -23.27
CA TRP A 143 11.96 -6.42 -24.13
C TRP A 143 10.46 -6.39 -23.79
N GLU A 144 9.87 -7.51 -23.33
CA GLU A 144 8.46 -7.57 -22.93
C GLU A 144 8.22 -6.71 -21.68
N ILE A 145 9.17 -6.70 -20.76
CA ILE A 145 9.13 -5.88 -19.55
C ILE A 145 9.22 -4.40 -19.93
N LEU A 146 10.15 -4.04 -20.81
CA LEU A 146 10.33 -2.67 -21.29
C LEU A 146 9.09 -2.18 -22.03
N LEU A 147 8.50 -3.02 -22.87
CA LEU A 147 7.27 -2.71 -23.59
C LEU A 147 6.09 -2.52 -22.63
N ALA A 148 5.90 -3.45 -21.69
CA ALA A 148 4.85 -3.33 -20.68
C ALA A 148 5.00 -2.07 -19.83
N HIS A 149 6.23 -1.72 -19.45
CA HIS A 149 6.53 -0.48 -18.73
C HIS A 149 6.24 0.76 -19.57
N ASN A 150 6.67 0.78 -20.83
CA ASN A 150 6.43 1.90 -21.74
C ASN A 150 4.93 2.17 -21.95
N HIS A 151 4.10 1.12 -21.90
CA HIS A 151 2.64 1.23 -21.99
C HIS A 151 1.95 1.43 -20.63
N GLY A 152 2.68 1.59 -19.52
CA GLY A 152 2.10 1.79 -18.19
C GLY A 152 1.37 0.56 -17.64
N LEU A 153 1.71 -0.64 -18.12
CA LEU A 153 1.10 -1.92 -17.73
C LEU A 153 1.96 -2.69 -16.71
N TYR A 154 3.20 -2.24 -16.48
CA TYR A 154 4.11 -2.82 -15.50
C TYR A 154 5.11 -1.78 -15.00
N ASP A 155 5.11 -1.53 -13.69
CA ASP A 155 6.13 -0.69 -13.07
C ASP A 155 7.34 -1.54 -12.68
N PHE A 156 8.56 -1.03 -12.94
CA PHE A 156 9.76 -1.72 -12.50
C PHE A 156 9.76 -1.84 -10.97
N LYS A 157 9.94 -3.07 -10.47
CA LYS A 157 10.30 -3.25 -9.07
C LYS A 157 11.73 -2.76 -8.91
N ASN A 158 11.91 -1.65 -8.20
CA ASN A 158 13.24 -1.11 -7.95
C ASN A 158 14.10 -2.19 -7.25
N PRO A 159 15.15 -2.72 -7.89
CA PRO A 159 15.90 -3.88 -7.37
C PRO A 159 17.06 -3.47 -6.46
N ASP A 160 17.27 -2.18 -6.22
CA ASP A 160 18.48 -1.67 -5.59
C ASP A 160 18.48 -1.90 -4.07
N ASN A 161 19.04 -3.00 -3.60
CA ASN A 161 19.25 -3.29 -2.17
C ASN A 161 20.04 -2.22 -1.37
N ASN A 162 20.51 -1.14 -2.00
CA ASN A 162 21.42 -0.14 -1.42
C ASN A 162 20.82 1.26 -1.19
N VAL A 163 19.51 1.42 -1.31
CA VAL A 163 18.84 2.63 -0.80
C VAL A 163 17.77 2.16 0.18
N ILE A 164 17.66 2.86 1.31
CA ILE A 164 16.70 2.70 2.42
C ILE A 164 15.21 2.71 1.97
N VAL A 165 14.93 2.67 0.66
CA VAL A 165 13.62 2.80 0.01
C VAL A 165 13.23 1.56 -0.84
N ASN A 166 14.08 0.53 -0.95
CA ASN A 166 13.97 -0.46 -2.03
C ASN A 166 13.39 -1.85 -1.69
N LYS A 167 12.59 -1.98 -0.63
CA LYS A 167 11.72 -3.17 -0.41
C LYS A 167 10.22 -2.88 -0.57
N ASP A 168 9.83 -1.60 -0.59
CA ASP A 168 8.51 -1.17 -0.11
C ASP A 168 7.59 -0.54 -1.15
N MET A 169 7.87 -0.72 -2.44
CA MET A 169 7.00 -0.13 -3.48
C MET A 169 5.72 -0.94 -3.72
N TYR A 170 5.60 -2.12 -3.13
CA TYR A 170 4.46 -3.03 -3.34
C TYR A 170 3.94 -3.67 -2.06
N SER A 171 4.65 -3.53 -0.93
CA SER A 171 4.13 -3.87 0.41
C SER A 171 3.43 -2.66 1.00
N LEU A 172 2.61 -2.91 2.01
CA LEU A 172 1.84 -1.87 2.68
C LEU A 172 2.77 -1.01 3.52
N ASN A 173 2.69 0.31 3.34
CA ASN A 173 3.50 1.21 4.16
C ASN A 173 3.13 0.98 5.63
N THR A 174 4.11 0.83 6.51
CA THR A 174 3.84 0.85 7.94
C THR A 174 3.59 2.29 8.41
N GLU A 175 3.04 2.46 9.61
CA GLU A 175 2.82 3.80 10.19
C GLU A 175 4.13 4.60 10.28
N ASN A 176 5.24 3.93 10.62
CA ASN A 176 6.56 4.56 10.69
C ASN A 176 7.05 4.96 9.29
N ASP A 177 6.82 4.15 8.26
CA ASP A 177 7.20 4.50 6.90
C ASP A 177 6.43 5.74 6.41
N ILE A 178 5.14 5.82 6.72
CA ILE A 178 4.31 6.99 6.40
C ILE A 178 4.86 8.22 7.12
N ARG A 179 5.12 8.13 8.42
CA ARG A 179 5.65 9.24 9.22
C ARG A 179 7.00 9.71 8.71
N ASN A 180 7.91 8.78 8.40
CA ASN A 180 9.25 9.11 7.90
C ASN A 180 9.19 9.75 6.51
N LYS A 181 8.41 9.18 5.57
CA LYS A 181 8.21 9.75 4.23
C LYS A 181 7.58 11.14 4.30
N LEU A 182 6.61 11.34 5.18
CA LEU A 182 5.95 12.63 5.38
C LEU A 182 6.92 13.67 5.98
N ASN A 183 7.69 13.30 7.00
CA ASN A 183 8.66 14.21 7.62
C ASN A 183 9.72 14.67 6.62
N LEU A 184 10.25 13.77 5.79
CA LEU A 184 11.18 14.13 4.71
C LEU A 184 10.56 15.09 3.70
N TYR A 185 9.27 14.94 3.40
CA TYR A 185 8.55 15.87 2.51
C TYR A 185 8.34 17.24 3.16
N ILE A 186 7.95 17.27 4.43
CA ILE A 186 7.80 18.50 5.22
C ILE A 186 9.12 19.27 5.30
N GLU A 187 10.24 18.58 5.54
CA GLU A 187 11.57 19.18 5.57
C GLU A 187 11.91 19.85 4.23
N ARG A 188 11.68 19.16 3.10
CA ARG A 188 11.93 19.73 1.76
C ARG A 188 11.07 20.97 1.49
N ILE A 189 9.76 20.89 1.74
CA ILE A 189 8.85 22.01 1.52
C ILE A 189 9.23 23.24 2.35
N ASN A 190 9.59 23.04 3.62
CA ASN A 190 9.96 24.14 4.50
C ASN A 190 11.28 24.80 4.07
N VAL A 191 12.19 24.05 3.44
CA VAL A 191 13.43 24.58 2.86
C VAL A 191 13.14 25.35 1.57
N ASP A 192 12.25 24.84 0.72
CA ASP A 192 11.95 25.44 -0.59
C ASP A 192 11.25 26.79 -0.47
N ASN A 193 10.17 26.89 0.33
CA ASN A 193 9.47 28.16 0.57
C ASN A 193 8.80 28.20 1.96
N PRO A 194 9.46 28.78 2.98
CA PRO A 194 8.94 28.78 4.35
C PRO A 194 7.67 29.63 4.52
N ASN A 195 7.48 30.65 3.68
CA ASN A 195 6.39 31.62 3.75
C ASN A 195 5.20 31.27 2.84
N ASP A 196 5.23 30.09 2.21
CA ASP A 196 4.11 29.61 1.40
C ASP A 196 2.88 29.32 2.26
N ALA A 197 1.79 30.06 2.02
CA ALA A 197 0.52 29.88 2.72
C ALA A 197 -0.13 28.51 2.43
N CYS A 198 0.15 27.94 1.26
CA CYS A 198 -0.49 26.72 0.76
C CYS A 198 0.27 25.44 1.13
N LYS A 199 1.41 25.55 1.80
CA LYS A 199 2.30 24.42 2.09
C LYS A 199 1.63 23.28 2.86
N TYR A 200 0.77 23.61 3.83
CA TYR A 200 0.09 22.60 4.65
C TYR A 200 -0.98 21.82 3.86
N LEU A 201 -1.56 22.42 2.82
CA LEU A 201 -2.49 21.73 1.92
C LEU A 201 -1.74 20.66 1.10
N ALA A 202 -0.55 21.01 0.59
CA ALA A 202 0.32 20.05 -0.09
C ALA A 202 0.79 18.92 0.86
N ILE A 203 1.08 19.25 2.13
CA ILE A 203 1.45 18.25 3.16
C ILE A 203 0.29 17.29 3.44
N GLU A 204 -0.94 17.80 3.61
CA GLU A 204 -2.11 16.94 3.87
C GLU A 204 -2.51 16.12 2.64
N GLU A 205 -2.35 16.64 1.42
CA GLU A 205 -2.49 15.85 0.19
C GLU A 205 -1.52 14.66 0.20
N TYR A 206 -0.23 14.91 0.43
CA TYR A 206 0.78 13.86 0.43
C TYR A 206 0.56 12.82 1.54
N LYS A 207 0.19 13.29 2.74
CA LYS A 207 -0.22 12.42 3.86
C LYS A 207 -1.44 11.57 3.51
N CYS A 208 -2.43 12.15 2.85
CA CYS A 208 -3.61 11.42 2.36
C CYS A 208 -3.19 10.32 1.37
N LEU A 209 -2.33 10.64 0.41
CA LEU A 209 -1.82 9.67 -0.57
C LEU A 209 -1.08 8.51 0.12
N LEU A 210 -0.19 8.81 1.08
CA LEU A 210 0.56 7.80 1.82
C LEU A 210 -0.33 6.87 2.64
N THR A 211 -1.30 7.43 3.37
CA THR A 211 -2.23 6.65 4.22
C THR A 211 -3.17 5.77 3.40
N HIS A 212 -3.52 6.18 2.18
CA HIS A 212 -4.31 5.39 1.24
C HIS A 212 -3.48 4.51 0.31
N SER A 213 -2.17 4.40 0.52
CA SER A 213 -1.29 3.50 -0.24
C SER A 213 -1.37 3.76 -1.75
N PHE A 214 -1.13 5.01 -2.15
CA PHE A 214 -1.15 5.43 -3.55
C PHE A 214 -0.25 4.60 -4.46
N HIS A 215 0.83 4.02 -3.92
CA HIS A 215 1.74 3.12 -4.63
C HIS A 215 1.09 1.79 -5.04
N MET A 216 0.06 1.31 -4.32
CA MET A 216 -0.70 0.11 -4.70
C MET A 216 -1.98 0.42 -5.48
N ASN A 217 -2.64 1.51 -5.09
CA ASN A 217 -3.91 1.90 -5.69
C ASN A 217 -3.95 3.41 -5.96
N PRO A 218 -3.30 3.87 -7.05
CA PRO A 218 -3.23 5.29 -7.36
C PRO A 218 -4.60 5.88 -7.67
N ILE A 219 -5.46 5.16 -8.39
CA ILE A 219 -6.79 5.63 -8.78
C ILE A 219 -7.65 5.94 -7.55
N LEU A 220 -7.79 4.97 -6.63
CA LEU A 220 -8.59 5.17 -5.42
C LEU A 220 -7.98 6.25 -4.49
N SER A 221 -6.66 6.27 -4.37
CA SER A 221 -5.98 7.25 -3.53
C SER A 221 -6.18 8.66 -4.07
N ASN A 222 -6.04 8.85 -5.38
CA ASN A 222 -6.31 10.12 -6.05
C ASN A 222 -7.76 10.57 -5.84
N GLN A 223 -8.74 9.67 -5.99
CA GLN A 223 -10.15 10.00 -5.73
C GLN A 223 -10.39 10.53 -4.30
N LYS A 224 -9.69 9.99 -3.30
CA LYS A 224 -9.83 10.44 -1.90
C LYS A 224 -9.08 11.74 -1.61
N CYS A 225 -7.95 11.95 -2.28
CA CYS A 225 -7.01 13.02 -1.95
C CYS A 225 -7.12 14.24 -2.87
N VAL A 226 -7.80 14.13 -4.02
CA VAL A 226 -8.00 15.25 -4.98
C VAL A 226 -8.66 16.47 -4.35
N LYS A 227 -9.43 16.31 -3.27
CA LYS A 227 -9.98 17.45 -2.52
C LYS A 227 -8.87 18.38 -2.00
N TRP A 228 -7.77 17.84 -1.49
CA TRP A 228 -6.66 18.63 -0.96
C TRP A 228 -5.87 19.29 -2.06
N PHE A 229 -5.71 18.61 -3.19
CA PHE A 229 -5.15 19.19 -4.40
C PHE A 229 -5.99 20.38 -4.89
N ASN A 230 -7.32 20.26 -4.90
CA ASN A 230 -8.21 21.36 -5.30
C ASN A 230 -8.08 22.56 -4.35
N GLU A 231 -8.07 22.34 -3.03
CA GLU A 231 -7.83 23.41 -2.05
C GLU A 231 -6.44 24.05 -2.24
N TYR A 232 -5.42 23.24 -2.50
CA TYR A 232 -4.07 23.72 -2.79
C TYR A 232 -4.05 24.65 -4.02
N MET A 233 -4.72 24.24 -5.11
CA MET A 233 -4.80 25.05 -6.33
C MET A 233 -5.58 26.37 -6.10
N GLN A 234 -6.67 26.33 -5.33
CA GLN A 234 -7.40 27.54 -4.94
C GLN A 234 -6.52 28.48 -4.11
N CYS A 235 -5.83 27.93 -3.11
CA CYS A 235 -4.90 28.70 -2.29
C CYS A 235 -3.79 29.33 -3.14
N LYS A 236 -3.24 28.63 -4.14
CA LYS A 236 -2.21 29.19 -5.02
C LYS A 236 -2.71 30.34 -5.87
N TRP A 237 -3.95 30.27 -6.33
CA TRP A 237 -4.58 31.40 -6.99
C TRP A 237 -4.80 32.58 -6.02
N ASP A 238 -5.20 32.30 -4.78
CA ASP A 238 -5.41 33.32 -3.75
C ASP A 238 -4.10 34.00 -3.33
N GLU A 239 -3.01 33.25 -3.19
CA GLU A 239 -1.66 33.78 -2.97
C GLU A 239 -1.24 34.68 -4.13
N HIS A 240 -1.47 34.22 -5.36
CA HIS A 240 -1.13 34.98 -6.57
C HIS A 240 -1.92 36.30 -6.65
N LYS A 241 -3.24 36.29 -6.47
CA LYS A 241 -4.06 37.51 -6.56
C LYS A 241 -3.69 38.54 -5.48
N LEU A 242 -3.31 38.09 -4.27
CA LEU A 242 -2.85 38.96 -3.20
C LEU A 242 -1.49 39.59 -3.52
N ASN A 243 -0.54 38.79 -4.03
CA ASN A 243 0.80 39.27 -4.35
C ASN A 243 0.82 40.25 -5.52
N TYR A 244 -0.07 40.07 -6.51
CA TYR A 244 -0.16 40.94 -7.69
C TYR A 244 -1.23 42.04 -7.58
N GLY A 245 -1.97 42.11 -6.48
CA GLY A 245 -2.98 43.14 -6.24
C GLY A 245 -4.19 43.06 -7.18
N TYR A 246 -4.58 41.86 -7.61
CA TYR A 246 -5.78 41.70 -8.43
C TYR A 246 -7.05 41.89 -7.60
N ASN A 247 -7.91 42.79 -8.05
CA ASN A 247 -9.21 43.04 -7.45
C ASN A 247 -10.25 43.35 -8.54
N TYR A 248 -11.52 43.42 -8.17
CA TYR A 248 -12.64 43.72 -9.05
C TYR A 248 -13.51 44.84 -8.47
N ILE A 249 -14.21 45.58 -9.33
CA ILE A 249 -15.14 46.62 -8.90
C ILE A 249 -16.45 45.94 -8.49
N GLU A 250 -16.77 45.99 -7.20
CA GLU A 250 -18.02 45.46 -6.68
C GLU A 250 -19.22 46.34 -7.04
N ASN A 251 -20.36 45.70 -7.28
CA ASN A 251 -21.61 46.41 -7.49
C ASN A 251 -22.14 47.01 -6.18
N ARG A 252 -22.99 48.04 -6.32
CA ARG A 252 -23.73 48.55 -5.17
C ARG A 252 -24.56 47.43 -4.55
N ARG A 253 -24.62 47.45 -3.22
CA ARG A 253 -25.40 46.52 -2.42
C ARG A 253 -26.84 46.38 -2.91
N ASN A 254 -27.31 45.15 -3.06
CA ASN A 254 -28.68 44.87 -3.47
C ASN A 254 -29.68 45.38 -2.42
N LYS A 255 -30.80 45.99 -2.86
CA LYS A 255 -31.86 46.54 -2.01
C LYS A 255 -32.47 45.51 -1.06
N LYS A 256 -32.47 44.22 -1.43
CA LYS A 256 -32.91 43.09 -0.60
C LYS A 256 -31.74 42.17 -0.17
N SER A 257 -30.58 42.74 0.16
CA SER A 257 -29.46 41.94 0.69
C SER A 257 -29.80 41.21 2.01
N LYS A 258 -30.75 41.75 2.78
CA LYS A 258 -31.29 41.10 3.98
C LYS A 258 -32.63 40.46 3.65
N ALA A 259 -32.83 39.22 4.12
CA ALA A 259 -34.12 38.55 4.01
C ALA A 259 -35.20 39.23 4.86
N TYR A 260 -34.82 39.79 6.02
CA TYR A 260 -35.72 40.50 6.93
C TYR A 260 -35.05 41.74 7.51
N ILE A 261 -35.81 42.79 7.83
CA ILE A 261 -35.26 44.08 8.28
C ILE A 261 -34.47 43.97 9.59
N ALA A 262 -34.95 43.14 10.53
CA ALA A 262 -34.29 42.89 11.80
C ALA A 262 -33.19 41.83 11.72
N ALA A 263 -32.98 41.21 10.56
CA ALA A 263 -31.90 40.22 10.43
C ALA A 263 -30.52 40.92 10.54
N PRO A 264 -29.58 40.30 11.28
CA PRO A 264 -28.23 40.81 11.37
C PRO A 264 -27.56 40.76 10.00
N ASP A 265 -26.68 41.73 9.78
CA ASP A 265 -25.95 41.88 8.52
C ASP A 265 -24.47 41.61 8.72
N TYR A 266 -24.12 40.34 8.69
CA TYR A 266 -22.71 39.97 8.80
C TYR A 266 -21.96 40.57 7.62
N GLN A 267 -20.97 41.41 7.94
CA GLN A 267 -20.05 41.93 6.93
C GLN A 267 -19.06 40.82 6.61
N TYR A 268 -18.91 40.52 5.32
CA TYR A 268 -17.91 39.61 4.80
C TYR A 268 -16.84 40.44 4.09
N SER A 269 -15.58 40.12 4.38
CA SER A 269 -14.40 40.72 3.77
C SER A 269 -14.20 40.31 2.33
#